data_AF-A0A7X4A7P8-F1
#
_entry.id   AF-A0A7X4A7P8-F1
#
_cell.length_a   1.000
_cell.length_b   1.000
_cell.length_c   1.000
_cell.angle_alpha   90.00
_cell.angle_beta   90.00
_cell.angle_gamma   90.00
#
_symmetry.space_group_name_H-M   'P 1'
#
loop_
_entity.id
_entity.type
_entity.pdbx_description
1 polymer ?
#
loop_
_entity_poly.entity_id
_entity_poly.type
_entity_poly.pdbx_seq_one_letter_code
_entity_poly.pdbx_strand_id
1 'polypeptide(L)' 'MKMTSKVRQILRNYESDCPGTKGQLARILMTGRLAGTGRVVILPVDQGFEHGPARSFAPNP' A
#
# COMPACT_ATOMS: atom_id res chain seq x y z
N MET A 1 -17.84 4.70 1.73
CA MET A 1 -17.53 5.19 0.38
C MET A 1 -17.74 4.08 -0.64
N LYS A 2 -18.29 4.39 -1.83
CA LYS A 2 -18.44 3.42 -2.92
C LYS A 2 -17.09 3.24 -3.63
N MET A 3 -16.70 2.00 -3.92
CA MET A 3 -15.40 1.70 -4.57
C MET A 3 -15.37 2.22 -6.02
N THR A 4 -14.28 2.88 -6.41
CA THR A 4 -14.13 3.47 -7.75
C THR A 4 -14.00 2.40 -8.83
N SER A 5 -14.27 2.77 -10.09
CA SER A 5 -14.09 1.87 -11.23
C SER A 5 -12.64 1.44 -11.42
N LYS A 6 -11.68 2.36 -11.21
CA LYS A 6 -10.25 2.07 -11.28
C LYS A 6 -9.82 1.02 -10.25
N VAL A 7 -10.23 1.18 -8.99
CA VAL A 7 -9.90 0.20 -7.95
C VAL A 7 -10.57 -1.15 -8.22
N ARG A 8 -11.83 -1.15 -8.67
CA ARG A 8 -12.49 -2.39 -9.10
C ARG A 8 -11.74 -3.11 -10.22
N GLN A 9 -11.20 -2.38 -11.20
CA GLN A 9 -10.42 -2.98 -12.28
C GLN A 9 -9.13 -3.63 -11.77
N ILE A 10 -8.43 -3.00 -10.82
CA ILE A 10 -7.24 -3.59 -10.19
C ILE A 10 -7.59 -4.88 -9.45
N LEU A 11 -8.64 -4.87 -8.63
CA LEU A 11 -9.02 -6.03 -7.81
C LEU A 11 -9.50 -7.24 -8.64
N ARG A 12 -9.94 -7.04 -9.89
CA ARG A 12 -10.27 -8.13 -10.82
C ARG A 12 -9.06 -8.99 -11.18
N ASN A 13 -7.85 -8.50 -10.99
CA ASN A 13 -6.63 -9.29 -11.24
C ASN A 13 -6.29 -10.25 -10.09
N TYR A 14 -7.03 -10.18 -8.97
CA TYR A 14 -6.78 -10.95 -7.74
C TYR A 14 -7.95 -11.88 -7.40
N GLU A 15 -8.76 -12.29 -8.40
CA GLU A 15 -9.92 -13.16 -8.18
C GLU A 15 -9.54 -14.58 -7.74
N SER A 16 -8.33 -15.03 -8.05
CA SER A 16 -7.78 -16.31 -7.60
C SER A 16 -7.25 -16.29 -6.17
N ASP A 17 -7.08 -15.11 -5.57
CA ASP A 17 -6.56 -14.96 -4.21
C ASP A 17 -7.67 -15.11 -3.17
N CYS A 18 -7.26 -15.33 -1.91
CA CYS A 18 -8.21 -15.39 -0.81
C CYS A 18 -8.95 -14.05 -0.63
N PRO A 19 -10.20 -14.07 -0.14
CA PRO A 19 -10.98 -12.85 0.08
C PRO A 19 -10.26 -11.78 0.94
N GLY A 20 -9.41 -12.23 1.87
CA GLY A 20 -8.60 -11.37 2.72
C GLY A 20 -7.62 -10.49 1.93
N THR A 21 -6.96 -11.05 0.91
CA THR A 21 -6.04 -10.31 0.04
C THR A 21 -6.76 -9.17 -0.68
N LYS A 22 -7.89 -9.46 -1.32
CA LYS A 22 -8.70 -8.43 -2.00
C LYS A 22 -9.21 -7.37 -1.02
N GLY A 23 -9.64 -7.77 0.18
CA GLY A 23 -10.07 -6.86 1.23
C GLY A 23 -8.97 -5.90 1.68
N GLN A 24 -7.75 -6.41 1.88
CA GLN A 24 -6.61 -5.58 2.27
C GLN A 24 -6.15 -4.65 1.16
N LEU A 25 -6.09 -5.12 -0.09
CA LEU A 25 -5.78 -4.29 -1.25
C LEU A 25 -6.82 -3.18 -1.43
N ALA A 26 -8.10 -3.50 -1.29
CA ALA A 26 -9.17 -2.51 -1.32
C ALA A 26 -8.99 -1.47 -0.22
N ARG A 27 -8.66 -1.90 1.01
CA ARG A 27 -8.40 -1.00 2.15
C ARG A 27 -7.24 -0.04 1.85
N ILE A 28 -6.11 -0.53 1.35
CA ILE A 28 -4.95 0.30 1.01
C ILE A 28 -5.30 1.30 -0.10
N LEU A 29 -5.93 0.83 -1.18
CA LEU A 29 -6.27 1.65 -2.36
C LEU A 29 -7.40 2.66 -2.14
N MET A 30 -8.19 2.50 -1.07
CA MET A 30 -9.33 3.36 -0.74
C MET A 30 -9.09 4.23 0.51
N THR A 31 -7.85 4.35 0.98
CA THR A 31 -7.49 5.16 2.16
C THR A 31 -6.54 6.32 1.81
N GLY A 32 -6.61 7.41 2.58
CA GLY A 32 -5.69 8.55 2.49
C GLY A 32 -5.92 9.45 1.27
N ARG A 33 -4.94 10.31 0.96
CA ARG A 33 -5.05 11.33 -0.11
C ARG A 33 -5.21 10.73 -1.52
N LEU A 34 -4.70 9.52 -1.74
CA LEU A 34 -4.78 8.82 -3.03
C LEU A 34 -5.94 7.82 -3.12
N ALA A 35 -6.85 7.81 -2.13
CA ALA A 35 -8.01 6.92 -2.10
C ALA A 35 -8.79 6.95 -3.43
N GLY A 36 -9.07 5.78 -3.99
CA GLY A 36 -9.89 5.64 -5.19
C GLY A 36 -9.18 6.00 -6.50
N THR A 37 -7.95 6.53 -6.46
CA THR A 37 -7.17 6.87 -7.67
C THR A 37 -6.61 5.64 -8.37
N GLY A 38 -6.49 4.52 -7.65
CA GLY A 38 -5.81 3.31 -8.11
C GLY A 38 -4.28 3.40 -8.01
N ARG A 39 -3.74 4.40 -7.30
CA ARG A 39 -2.30 4.61 -7.07
C ARG A 39 -1.97 4.49 -5.58
N VAL A 40 -0.79 3.98 -5.29
CA VAL A 40 -0.20 3.91 -3.95
C VAL A 40 1.19 4.51 -4.02
N VAL A 41 1.57 5.28 -3.00
CA VAL A 41 2.96 5.69 -2.79
C VAL A 41 3.48 4.85 -1.64
N ILE A 42 4.55 4.11 -1.91
CA ILE A 42 5.24 3.29 -0.92
C ILE A 42 6.58 3.97 -0.68
N LEU A 43 6.88 4.26 0.59
CA LEU A 43 8.22 4.64 1.01
C LEU A 43 8.91 3.36 1.52
N PRO A 44 9.81 2.74 0.74
CA PRO A 44 10.54 1.58 1.20
C PRO A 44 11.57 2.04 2.24
N VAL A 45 11.33 1.70 3.51
CA VAL A 45 12.31 1.90 4.58
C VAL A 45 12.51 0.56 5.28
N ASP A 46 13.66 -0.06 5.04
CA ASP A 46 14.14 -1.28 5.67
C ASP A 46 15.37 -1.04 6.55
N GLN A 47 15.87 0.20 6.62
CA GLN A 47 17.14 0.53 7.27
C GLN A 47 17.27 -0.04 8.69
N GLY A 48 16.19 0.01 9.49
CA GLY A 48 16.19 -0.52 10.86
C GLY A 48 16.53 -2.02 10.97
N PHE A 49 16.29 -2.81 9.92
CA PHE A 49 16.64 -4.24 9.85
C PHE A 49 18.09 -4.44 9.40
N GLU A 50 18.55 -3.70 8.40
CA GLU A 50 19.89 -3.91 7.81
C GLU A 50 21.02 -3.17 8.54
N HIS A 51 20.74 -2.03 9.19
CA HIS A 51 21.78 -1.10 9.66
C HIS A 51 21.70 -0.77 11.16
N GLY A 52 20.71 -1.34 11.86
CA GLY A 52 20.47 -1.09 13.28
C GLY A 52 19.96 0.34 13.57
N PRO A 53 19.40 0.58 14.76
CA PRO A 53 18.60 1.78 15.04
C PRO A 53 19.40 3.10 14.98
N ALA A 54 20.71 3.08 15.22
CA ALA A 54 21.50 4.31 15.29
C ALA A 54 21.78 4.95 13.93
N ARG A 55 22.11 4.15 12.90
CA ARG A 55 22.37 4.65 11.54
C ARG A 55 21.11 4.89 10.73
N SER A 56 20.04 4.17 11.05
CA SER A 56 18.79 4.12 10.28
C SER A 56 17.86 5.31 10.51
N PHE A 57 18.05 6.00 11.63
CA PHE A 57 17.21 7.13 12.06
C PHE A 57 18.03 8.40 12.32
N ALA A 58 19.30 8.41 11.90
CA ALA A 58 20.10 9.62 11.93
C ALA A 58 19.55 10.65 10.92
N PRO A 59 19.66 11.97 11.19
CA PRO A 59 19.30 12.99 10.22
C PRO A 59 20.06 12.78 8.91
N ASN A 60 19.35 12.84 7.79
CA ASN A 60 19.98 12.81 6.47
C ASN A 60 20.83 14.09 6.30
N PRO A 61 22.12 14.01 5.93
CA PRO A 61 22.98 15.17 5.75
C PRO A 61 22.50 16.10 4.63
#